data_AF-A0A6N7X119-F1
#
_entry.id   AF-A0A6N7X119-F1
#
_cell.length_a   1.000
_cell.length_b   1.000
_cell.length_c   1.000
_cell.angle_alpha   90.00
_cell.angle_beta   90.00
_cell.angle_gamma   90.00
#
_symmetry.space_group_name_H-M   'P 1'
#
loop_
_entity.id
_entity.type
_entity.pdbx_description
1 polymer ?
#
loop_
_entity_poly.entity_id
_entity_poly.type
_entity_poly.pdbx_seq_one_letter_code
_entity_poly.pdbx_strand_id
1 'polypeptide(L)'
;MKIVIAPDSFKGSLSAEAFCNVVGREAAEIFESAEIVKLPVSDGGEGMVDSLLAVTGGEKITAEVKGPLFEKTEAQYGILEGGTAVIEMAAASGLPLVPEGKRNPLETTTYGTGELMRDALKRGCREIILGIGGSATTDGGIGAAAALGARFLDKEGYAVPLSGKGLEKIATIDFSAVDRHWQETKITIACDVVNPLCGPLGSAAIYGPQKGADAEMICLLDMGLNHFEGLIARQKGQEYRELPGIGAAGGLALPFVAFMGAELRPGLEIVLDVLKFDRHLQGADFVVTGEGRTDEQSAMGKVLCGVSGRAAAQGIPVVALSGALEKGYEPLYGKGLTAAFSTWKSGEGLEWQMDHAEENLSNAARNLFRLVEAFSQRG
;
A
#
# COMPACT_ATOMS: atom_id res chain seq x y z
N MET A 1 0.82 -9.99 31.61
CA MET A 1 0.25 -10.40 30.32
C MET A 1 0.71 -9.39 29.27
N LYS A 2 1.05 -9.81 28.06
CA LYS A 2 1.41 -8.95 26.94
C LYS A 2 0.53 -9.23 25.74
N ILE A 3 -0.14 -8.18 25.24
CA ILE A 3 -1.10 -8.25 24.13
C ILE A 3 -0.59 -7.37 23.00
N VAL A 4 -0.43 -7.95 21.82
CA VAL A 4 -0.09 -7.19 20.60
C VAL A 4 -1.37 -6.98 19.79
N ILE A 5 -1.68 -5.74 19.46
CA ILE A 5 -2.87 -5.38 18.67
C ILE A 5 -2.37 -4.90 17.30
N ALA A 6 -2.60 -5.69 16.25
CA ALA A 6 -2.11 -5.42 14.89
C ALA A 6 -3.21 -5.58 13.82
N PRO A 7 -4.14 -4.62 13.71
CA PRO A 7 -5.28 -4.65 12.81
C PRO A 7 -5.04 -3.88 11.51
N ASP A 8 -5.77 -4.23 10.45
CA ASP A 8 -6.04 -3.33 9.32
C ASP A 8 -7.21 -2.39 9.67
N SER A 9 -7.40 -1.38 8.83
CA SER A 9 -8.59 -0.53 8.84
C SER A 9 -9.88 -1.31 8.55
N PHE A 10 -10.98 -0.82 9.13
CA PHE A 10 -12.32 -1.14 8.64
C PHE A 10 -12.62 -0.15 7.52
N LYS A 11 -12.30 -0.53 6.28
CA LYS A 11 -12.38 0.36 5.10
C LYS A 11 -13.70 1.14 5.07
N GLY A 12 -13.58 2.48 5.04
CA GLY A 12 -14.71 3.41 5.04
C GLY A 12 -15.36 3.67 6.42
N SER A 13 -14.84 3.11 7.51
CA SER A 13 -15.42 3.22 8.85
C SER A 13 -14.37 3.55 9.94
N LEU A 14 -13.53 2.59 10.36
CA LEU A 14 -12.50 2.81 11.39
C LEU A 14 -11.10 2.73 10.81
N SER A 15 -10.22 3.65 11.22
CA SER A 15 -8.79 3.51 10.95
C SER A 15 -8.18 2.37 11.78
N ALA A 16 -7.04 1.84 11.34
CA ALA A 16 -6.27 0.85 12.11
C ALA A 16 -5.86 1.38 13.49
N GLU A 17 -5.57 2.68 13.58
CA GLU A 17 -5.27 3.36 14.85
C GLU A 17 -6.49 3.40 15.78
N ALA A 18 -7.67 3.75 15.24
CA ALA A 18 -8.91 3.76 16.00
C ALA A 18 -9.22 2.36 16.54
N PHE A 19 -9.06 1.31 15.72
CA PHE A 19 -9.17 -0.07 16.17
C PHE A 19 -8.22 -0.35 17.35
N CYS A 20 -6.93 -0.02 17.20
CA CYS A 20 -5.93 -0.23 18.25
C CYS A 20 -6.31 0.47 19.56
N ASN A 21 -6.86 1.68 19.46
CA ASN A 21 -7.28 2.46 20.61
C ASN A 21 -8.50 1.87 21.32
N VAL A 22 -9.52 1.45 20.56
CA VAL A 22 -10.72 0.80 21.11
C VAL A 22 -10.36 -0.51 21.80
N VAL A 23 -9.68 -1.41 21.09
CA VAL A 23 -9.32 -2.72 21.65
C VAL A 23 -8.34 -2.58 22.81
N GLY A 24 -7.37 -1.68 22.71
CA GLY A 24 -6.41 -1.42 23.79
C GLY A 24 -7.08 -0.87 25.05
N ARG A 25 -8.11 -0.02 24.91
CA ARG A 25 -8.89 0.49 26.05
C ARG A 25 -9.60 -0.65 26.78
N GLU A 26 -10.32 -1.51 26.05
CA GLU A 26 -11.04 -2.63 26.67
C GLU A 26 -10.08 -3.65 27.31
N ALA A 27 -8.90 -3.87 26.71
CA ALA A 27 -7.87 -4.73 27.29
C ALA A 27 -7.33 -4.16 28.61
N ALA A 28 -7.07 -2.85 28.68
CA ALA A 28 -6.56 -2.19 29.89
C ALA A 28 -7.59 -2.16 31.03
N GLU A 29 -8.88 -2.08 30.70
CA GLU A 29 -9.97 -2.12 31.69
C GLU A 29 -10.12 -3.50 32.36
N ILE A 30 -9.81 -4.58 31.64
CA ILE A 30 -9.95 -5.96 32.15
C ILE A 30 -8.63 -6.47 32.74
N PHE A 31 -7.49 -6.09 32.16
CA PHE A 31 -6.16 -6.54 32.58
C PHE A 31 -5.31 -5.37 33.09
N GLU A 32 -5.47 -5.01 34.38
CA GLU A 32 -4.82 -3.83 34.99
C GLU A 32 -3.28 -3.78 34.83
N SER A 33 -2.62 -4.93 34.65
CA SER A 33 -1.16 -5.04 34.51
C SER A 33 -0.71 -5.57 33.14
N ALA A 34 -1.57 -5.51 32.13
CA ALA A 34 -1.20 -5.93 30.77
C ALA A 34 -0.29 -4.91 30.08
N GLU A 35 0.78 -5.41 29.45
CA GLU A 35 1.54 -4.67 28.44
C GLU A 35 0.75 -4.70 27.13
N ILE A 36 0.29 -3.54 26.66
CA ILE A 36 -0.49 -3.43 25.43
C ILE A 36 0.35 -2.75 24.36
N VAL A 37 0.67 -3.49 23.31
CA VAL A 37 1.42 -2.99 22.15
C VAL A 37 0.46 -2.74 21.00
N LYS A 38 0.35 -1.49 20.54
CA LYS A 38 -0.53 -1.08 19.43
C LYS A 38 0.30 -0.89 18.17
N LEU A 39 -0.01 -1.67 17.13
CA LEU A 39 0.68 -1.66 15.84
C LEU A 39 -0.35 -1.57 14.72
N PRO A 40 -0.94 -0.38 14.44
CA PRO A 40 -1.78 -0.21 13.27
C PRO A 40 -1.01 -0.64 12.02
N VAL A 41 -1.57 -1.56 11.24
CA VAL A 41 -0.96 -2.12 10.03
C VAL A 41 -1.78 -1.73 8.81
N SER A 42 -1.13 -1.82 7.65
CA SER A 42 -1.70 -1.59 6.32
C SER A 42 -1.09 -2.62 5.38
N ASP A 43 -1.80 -2.94 4.29
CA ASP A 43 -1.27 -3.75 3.20
C ASP A 43 -0.34 -2.97 2.26
N GLY A 44 -0.01 -1.70 2.56
CA GLY A 44 0.80 -0.83 1.70
C GLY A 44 -0.03 0.02 0.73
N GLY A 45 -1.36 -0.05 0.86
CA GLY A 45 -2.32 0.85 0.24
C GLY A 45 -2.53 2.15 1.02
N GLU A 46 -3.77 2.61 1.04
CA GLU A 46 -4.20 3.84 1.72
C GLU A 46 -3.99 3.73 3.24
N GLY A 47 -3.42 4.77 3.85
CA GLY A 47 -3.20 4.85 5.30
C GLY A 47 -1.90 4.18 5.77
N MET A 48 -1.04 3.73 4.86
CA MET A 48 0.32 3.27 5.17
C MET A 48 1.15 4.38 5.82
N VAL A 49 1.08 5.62 5.30
CA VAL A 49 1.82 6.76 5.86
C VAL A 49 1.44 6.99 7.33
N ASP A 50 0.14 7.07 7.61
CA ASP A 50 -0.36 7.35 8.95
C ASP A 50 -0.08 6.17 9.90
N SER A 51 -0.23 4.93 9.44
CA SER A 51 0.05 3.73 10.23
C SER A 51 1.53 3.64 10.67
N LEU A 52 2.46 3.95 9.77
CA LEU A 52 3.89 3.91 10.09
C LEU A 52 4.30 5.08 11.00
N LEU A 53 3.79 6.29 10.76
CA LEU A 53 4.07 7.46 11.60
C LEU A 53 3.54 7.28 13.03
N ALA A 54 2.37 6.66 13.21
CA ALA A 54 1.75 6.45 14.52
C ALA A 54 2.64 5.61 15.47
N VAL A 55 3.46 4.71 14.93
CA VAL A 55 4.33 3.82 15.72
C VAL A 55 5.77 4.29 15.75
N THR A 56 6.31 4.71 14.61
CA THR A 56 7.73 5.06 14.48
C THR A 56 8.03 6.52 14.81
N GLY A 57 7.00 7.36 14.96
CA GLY A 57 7.20 8.81 15.05
C GLY A 57 7.65 9.40 13.71
N GLY A 58 8.21 10.61 13.76
CA GLY A 58 8.61 11.36 12.58
C GLY A 58 7.66 12.52 12.26
N GLU A 59 7.60 12.92 11.00
CA GLU A 59 6.82 14.08 10.56
C GLU A 59 6.04 13.82 9.26
N LYS A 60 4.85 14.41 9.16
CA LYS A 60 4.07 14.46 7.93
C LYS A 60 4.39 15.75 7.18
N ILE A 61 4.86 15.62 5.95
CA ILE A 61 5.24 16.73 5.09
C ILE A 61 4.14 16.99 4.08
N THR A 62 3.75 18.26 3.97
CA THR A 62 2.85 18.75 2.93
C THR A 62 3.65 19.43 1.82
N ALA A 63 3.37 19.10 0.56
CA ALA A 63 4.00 19.71 -0.61
C ALA A 63 2.97 20.05 -1.70
N GLU A 64 3.17 21.17 -2.39
CA GLU A 64 2.45 21.49 -3.63
C GLU A 64 3.10 20.71 -4.78
N VAL A 65 2.32 19.86 -5.45
CA VAL A 65 2.78 19.00 -6.55
C VAL A 65 1.80 19.06 -7.72
N LYS A 66 2.17 18.42 -8.84
CA LYS A 66 1.26 18.20 -9.97
C LYS A 66 0.37 16.98 -9.74
N GLY A 67 -0.95 17.18 -9.78
CA GLY A 67 -1.94 16.12 -9.81
C GLY A 67 -1.90 15.30 -11.11
N PRO A 68 -2.75 14.26 -11.23
CA PRO A 68 -2.78 13.40 -12.40
C PRO A 68 -3.05 14.14 -13.71
N LEU A 69 -3.77 15.27 -13.67
CA LEU A 69 -4.10 16.09 -14.84
C LEU A 69 -3.12 17.27 -15.06
N PHE A 70 -1.92 17.23 -14.45
CA PHE A 70 -0.92 18.31 -14.47
C PHE A 70 -1.33 19.64 -13.81
N GLU A 71 -2.52 19.69 -13.20
CA GLU A 71 -2.98 20.78 -12.34
C GLU A 71 -2.26 20.73 -10.98
N LYS A 72 -2.15 21.87 -10.28
CA LYS A 72 -1.55 21.90 -8.95
C LYS A 72 -2.49 21.24 -7.92
N THR A 73 -1.94 20.44 -7.02
CA THR A 73 -2.64 19.85 -5.88
C THR A 73 -1.71 19.85 -4.66
N GLU A 74 -2.30 19.84 -3.48
CA GLU A 74 -1.57 19.57 -2.26
C GLU A 74 -1.52 18.06 -2.04
N ALA A 75 -0.35 17.54 -1.67
CA ALA A 75 -0.16 16.14 -1.35
C ALA A 75 0.73 16.00 -0.09
N GLN A 76 0.56 14.89 0.61
CA GLN A 76 1.28 14.60 1.85
C GLN A 76 2.07 13.30 1.75
N TYR A 77 3.19 13.26 2.47
CA TYR A 77 3.98 12.05 2.68
C TYR A 77 4.61 12.07 4.08
N GLY A 78 5.13 10.94 4.55
CA GLY A 78 5.77 10.82 5.85
C GLY A 78 7.29 10.75 5.75
N ILE A 79 7.99 11.28 6.74
CA ILE A 79 9.40 10.97 7.02
C ILE A 79 9.44 10.35 8.41
N LEU A 80 9.78 9.06 8.48
CA LEU A 80 9.84 8.32 9.74
C LEU A 80 11.04 8.77 10.57
N GLU A 81 10.99 8.52 11.88
CA GLU A 81 12.16 8.63 12.74
C GLU A 81 13.28 7.70 12.21
N GLY A 82 14.40 8.29 11.77
CA GLY A 82 15.48 7.58 11.06
C GLY A 82 15.68 8.00 9.60
N GLY A 83 14.79 8.83 9.04
CA GLY A 83 14.99 9.47 7.73
C GLY A 83 14.53 8.65 6.51
N THR A 84 13.73 7.60 6.73
CA THR A 84 13.04 6.87 5.65
C THR A 84 11.78 7.64 5.24
N ALA A 85 11.65 7.96 3.96
CA ALA A 85 10.44 8.57 3.44
C ALA A 85 9.40 7.50 3.10
N VAL A 86 8.15 7.75 3.45
CA VAL A 86 7.00 6.89 3.13
C VAL A 86 6.04 7.71 2.29
N ILE A 87 5.81 7.27 1.05
CA ILE A 87 5.02 7.99 0.05
C ILE A 87 3.90 7.08 -0.42
N GLU A 88 2.68 7.60 -0.46
CA GLU A 88 1.57 6.97 -1.19
C GLU A 88 1.37 7.70 -2.51
N MET A 89 1.53 6.99 -3.63
CA MET A 89 1.40 7.61 -4.95
C MET A 89 0.00 8.20 -5.15
N ALA A 90 -1.02 7.63 -4.51
CA ALA A 90 -2.40 8.09 -4.59
C ALA A 90 -2.58 9.55 -4.11
N ALA A 91 -1.74 10.02 -3.18
CA ALA A 91 -1.78 11.38 -2.66
C ALA A 91 -1.51 12.44 -3.74
N ALA A 92 -0.71 12.10 -4.76
CA ALA A 92 -0.36 13.02 -5.87
C ALA A 92 -0.87 12.55 -7.24
N SER A 93 -1.10 11.25 -7.41
CA SER A 93 -1.36 10.61 -8.71
C SER A 93 -2.52 9.60 -8.64
N GLY A 94 -3.38 9.72 -7.63
CA GLY A 94 -4.48 8.80 -7.35
C GLY A 94 -5.77 9.06 -8.13
N LEU A 95 -6.56 8.00 -8.32
CA LEU A 95 -7.88 8.02 -8.97
C LEU A 95 -8.88 8.97 -8.30
N PRO A 96 -8.91 9.13 -6.96
CA PRO A 96 -9.80 10.09 -6.30
C PRO A 96 -9.55 11.55 -6.70
N LEU A 97 -8.34 11.89 -7.18
CA LEU A 97 -7.98 13.24 -7.62
C LEU A 97 -8.51 13.56 -9.03
N VAL A 98 -9.08 12.58 -9.73
CA VAL A 98 -9.61 12.74 -11.09
C VAL A 98 -11.13 12.63 -11.08
N PRO A 99 -11.86 13.73 -11.38
CA PRO A 99 -13.30 13.69 -11.56
C PRO A 99 -13.68 12.62 -12.59
N GLU A 100 -14.77 11.89 -12.35
CA GLU A 100 -15.16 10.73 -13.17
C GLU A 100 -15.21 11.05 -14.68
N GLY A 101 -15.80 12.18 -15.06
CA GLY A 101 -15.88 12.64 -16.46
C GLY A 101 -14.55 13.13 -17.06
N LYS A 102 -13.46 13.19 -16.29
CA LYS A 102 -12.11 13.56 -16.74
C LYS A 102 -11.12 12.39 -16.70
N ARG A 103 -11.56 11.19 -16.34
CA ARG A 103 -10.71 10.00 -16.26
C ARG A 103 -10.27 9.57 -17.67
N ASN A 104 -8.99 9.77 -17.95
CA ASN A 104 -8.36 9.37 -19.21
C ASN A 104 -6.89 8.98 -18.98
N PRO A 105 -6.55 7.67 -18.98
CA PRO A 105 -5.21 7.20 -18.68
C PRO A 105 -4.16 7.50 -19.76
N LEU A 106 -4.57 7.94 -20.96
CA LEU A 106 -3.66 8.47 -21.98
C LEU A 106 -3.13 9.86 -21.62
N GLU A 107 -3.85 10.60 -20.78
CA GLU A 107 -3.57 11.99 -20.40
C GLU A 107 -3.01 12.12 -18.98
N THR A 108 -3.28 11.16 -18.10
CA THR A 108 -2.85 11.25 -16.71
C THR A 108 -1.35 10.97 -16.52
N THR A 109 -0.75 11.63 -15.53
CA THR A 109 0.69 11.57 -15.23
C THR A 109 1.00 11.16 -13.80
N THR A 110 2.13 10.47 -13.60
CA THR A 110 2.73 10.19 -12.28
C THR A 110 3.66 11.30 -11.79
N TYR A 111 3.75 12.43 -12.48
CA TYR A 111 4.73 13.49 -12.20
C TYR A 111 4.75 13.94 -10.73
N GLY A 112 3.58 14.17 -10.12
CA GLY A 112 3.50 14.58 -8.71
C GLY A 112 4.06 13.55 -7.73
N THR A 113 3.94 12.25 -8.02
CA THR A 113 4.58 11.20 -7.21
C THR A 113 6.10 11.38 -7.22
N GLY A 114 6.69 11.64 -8.39
CA GLY A 114 8.11 11.94 -8.50
C GLY A 114 8.50 13.27 -7.85
N GLU A 115 7.60 14.25 -7.77
CA GLU A 115 7.84 15.49 -7.01
C GLU A 115 7.90 15.25 -5.50
N LEU A 116 7.05 14.37 -4.96
CA LEU A 116 7.13 13.93 -3.56
C LEU A 116 8.46 13.21 -3.29
N MET A 117 8.84 12.28 -4.18
CA MET A 117 10.13 11.58 -4.07
C MET A 117 11.29 12.59 -4.10
N ARG A 118 11.25 13.56 -5.02
CA ARG A 118 12.26 14.63 -5.12
C ARG A 118 12.36 15.45 -3.85
N ASP A 119 11.21 15.82 -3.26
CA ASP A 119 11.18 16.60 -2.02
C ASP A 119 11.82 15.82 -0.87
N ALA A 120 11.45 14.54 -0.70
CA ALA A 120 12.05 13.64 0.29
C ALA A 120 13.58 13.52 0.12
N LEU A 121 14.04 13.33 -1.11
CA LEU A 121 15.46 13.22 -1.45
C LEU A 121 16.25 14.51 -1.14
N LYS A 122 15.65 15.68 -1.43
CA LYS A 122 16.22 16.99 -1.10
C LYS A 122 16.31 17.24 0.40
N ARG A 123 15.42 16.64 1.19
CA ARG A 123 15.47 16.66 2.67
C ARG A 123 16.52 15.70 3.25
N GLY A 124 17.20 14.93 2.41
CA GLY A 124 18.28 14.05 2.83
C GLY A 124 17.86 12.59 3.00
N CYS A 125 16.62 12.21 2.70
CA CYS A 125 16.19 10.82 2.76
C CYS A 125 17.01 9.96 1.78
N ARG A 126 17.41 8.76 2.21
CA ARG A 126 18.16 7.79 1.39
C ARG A 126 17.47 6.43 1.28
N GLU A 127 16.33 6.30 1.95
CA GLU A 127 15.40 5.20 1.79
C GLU A 127 14.01 5.77 1.50
N ILE A 128 13.32 5.18 0.53
CA ILE A 128 11.94 5.51 0.18
C ILE A 128 11.12 4.21 0.17
N ILE A 129 10.01 4.23 0.88
CA ILE A 129 8.94 3.24 0.79
C ILE A 129 7.81 3.89 -0.01
N LEU A 130 7.43 3.26 -1.13
CA LEU A 130 6.42 3.79 -2.04
C LEU A 130 5.22 2.83 -2.13
N GLY A 131 4.08 3.27 -1.58
CA GLY A 131 2.78 2.64 -1.77
C GLY A 131 2.20 3.03 -3.13
N ILE A 132 1.86 2.05 -3.97
CA ILE A 132 1.42 2.30 -5.35
C ILE A 132 -0.06 1.96 -5.62
N GLY A 133 -0.84 1.71 -4.56
CA GLY A 133 -2.29 1.52 -4.66
C GLY A 133 -3.02 2.77 -5.19
N GLY A 134 -4.21 2.58 -5.77
CA GLY A 134 -5.14 3.69 -6.05
C GLY A 134 -4.78 4.62 -7.22
N SER A 135 -3.86 4.25 -8.11
CA SER A 135 -3.41 5.10 -9.23
C SER A 135 -4.51 5.53 -10.23
N ALA A 136 -4.39 6.76 -10.77
CA ALA A 136 -5.15 7.26 -11.92
C ALA A 136 -4.45 7.02 -13.28
N THR A 137 -3.24 6.48 -13.26
CA THR A 137 -2.25 6.65 -14.33
C THR A 137 -1.90 5.35 -15.03
N THR A 138 -1.59 5.43 -16.33
CA THR A 138 -0.94 4.35 -17.10
C THR A 138 0.14 4.96 -18.00
N ASP A 139 1.16 5.55 -17.38
CA ASP A 139 2.24 6.27 -18.06
C ASP A 139 3.60 5.56 -17.93
N GLY A 140 3.63 4.31 -17.44
CA GLY A 140 4.88 3.57 -17.23
C GLY A 140 5.82 4.20 -16.20
N GLY A 141 5.36 5.15 -15.37
CA GLY A 141 6.19 5.86 -14.41
C GLY A 141 7.09 6.94 -15.03
N ILE A 142 6.94 7.26 -16.33
CA ILE A 142 7.78 8.27 -16.99
C ILE A 142 7.59 9.66 -16.37
N GLY A 143 6.39 9.99 -15.89
CA GLY A 143 6.14 11.24 -15.18
C GLY A 143 6.95 11.33 -13.90
N ALA A 144 6.87 10.31 -13.04
CA ALA A 144 7.61 10.27 -11.78
C ALA A 144 9.13 10.30 -12.00
N ALA A 145 9.64 9.53 -12.95
CA ALA A 145 11.07 9.54 -13.28
C ALA A 145 11.53 10.91 -13.84
N ALA A 146 10.70 11.55 -14.67
CA ALA A 146 11.02 12.87 -15.22
C ALA A 146 11.08 13.96 -14.14
N ALA A 147 10.22 13.88 -13.12
CA ALA A 147 10.28 14.81 -11.99
C ALA A 147 11.61 14.73 -11.20
N LEU A 148 12.28 13.57 -11.22
CA LEU A 148 13.62 13.36 -10.66
C LEU A 148 14.77 13.80 -11.60
N GLY A 149 14.47 14.18 -12.84
CA GLY A 149 15.45 14.65 -13.83
C GLY A 149 15.68 13.72 -15.02
N ALA A 150 14.98 12.58 -15.10
CA ALA A 150 15.06 11.72 -16.29
C ALA A 150 14.45 12.43 -17.51
N ARG A 151 14.98 12.13 -18.70
CA ARG A 151 14.49 12.69 -19.96
C ARG A 151 14.00 11.57 -20.86
N PHE A 152 12.81 11.77 -21.42
CA PHE A 152 12.18 10.88 -22.39
C PHE A 152 11.95 11.68 -23.65
N LEU A 153 12.71 11.35 -24.70
CA LEU A 153 12.77 12.15 -25.93
C LEU A 153 12.26 11.36 -27.12
N ASP A 154 11.60 12.03 -28.05
CA ASP A 154 11.23 11.47 -29.36
C ASP A 154 12.44 11.38 -30.31
N LYS A 155 12.20 10.93 -31.54
CA LYS A 155 13.25 10.73 -32.56
C LYS A 155 13.86 12.05 -33.05
N GLU A 156 13.16 13.17 -32.86
CA GLU A 156 13.63 14.52 -33.15
C GLU A 156 14.39 15.14 -31.96
N GLY A 157 14.39 14.49 -30.80
CA GLY A 157 15.08 14.94 -29.59
C GLY A 157 14.24 15.86 -28.69
N TYR A 158 12.94 15.99 -28.94
CA TYR A 158 12.02 16.76 -28.09
C TYR A 158 11.42 15.90 -26.99
N ALA A 159 11.07 16.53 -25.86
CA ALA A 159 10.43 15.83 -24.76
C ALA A 159 9.05 15.29 -25.17
N VAL A 160 8.78 14.02 -24.87
CA VAL A 160 7.46 13.43 -25.08
C VAL A 160 6.46 13.92 -24.02
N PRO A 161 5.14 13.85 -24.28
CA PRO A 161 4.15 14.01 -23.22
C PRO A 161 4.39 13.01 -22.09
N LEU A 162 4.41 13.48 -20.84
CA LEU A 162 4.65 12.64 -19.66
C LEU A 162 3.37 11.92 -19.21
N SER A 163 2.75 11.16 -20.11
CA SER A 163 1.51 10.41 -19.90
C SER A 163 1.48 9.17 -20.81
N GLY A 164 0.43 8.34 -20.69
CA GLY A 164 0.30 7.10 -21.47
C GLY A 164 0.45 7.28 -22.99
N LYS A 165 -0.06 8.38 -23.57
CA LYS A 165 0.10 8.67 -25.01
C LYS A 165 1.52 9.01 -25.46
N GLY A 166 2.40 9.35 -24.51
CA GLY A 166 3.79 9.68 -24.78
C GLY A 166 4.65 8.44 -24.95
N LEU A 167 4.23 7.30 -24.37
CA LEU A 167 5.04 6.08 -24.30
C LEU A 167 5.52 5.60 -25.66
N GLU A 168 4.63 5.49 -26.65
CA GLU A 168 4.96 5.04 -28.01
C GLU A 168 5.91 6.00 -28.74
N LYS A 169 5.94 7.28 -28.34
CA LYS A 169 6.77 8.31 -28.99
C LYS A 169 8.21 8.31 -28.51
N ILE A 170 8.51 7.62 -27.40
CA ILE A 170 9.85 7.60 -26.81
C ILE A 170 10.81 6.96 -27.81
N ALA A 171 11.93 7.60 -28.08
CA ALA A 171 13.05 7.05 -28.83
C ALA A 171 14.32 6.98 -27.97
N THR A 172 14.48 7.92 -27.03
CA THR A 172 15.64 7.98 -26.13
C THR A 172 15.22 8.11 -24.68
N ILE A 173 15.86 7.33 -23.81
CA ILE A 173 15.70 7.37 -22.35
C ILE A 173 17.05 7.78 -21.74
N ASP A 174 17.06 8.88 -20.99
CA ASP A 174 18.28 9.44 -20.42
C ASP A 174 18.12 9.77 -18.93
N PHE A 175 18.90 9.07 -18.10
CA PHE A 175 18.99 9.25 -16.65
C PHE A 175 20.26 10.01 -16.23
N SER A 176 21.10 10.46 -17.16
CA SER A 176 22.39 11.11 -16.84
C SER A 176 22.25 12.41 -16.04
N ALA A 177 21.09 13.07 -16.14
CA ALA A 177 20.76 14.29 -15.39
C ALA A 177 20.14 14.04 -14.01
N VAL A 178 19.78 12.78 -13.69
CA VAL A 178 19.30 12.42 -12.35
C VAL A 178 20.50 12.42 -11.39
N ASP A 179 20.38 13.11 -10.25
CA ASP A 179 21.45 13.17 -9.26
C ASP A 179 21.91 11.76 -8.88
N ARG A 180 23.23 11.53 -8.90
CA ARG A 180 23.82 10.22 -8.63
C ARG A 180 23.44 9.69 -7.24
N HIS A 181 23.37 10.55 -6.23
CA HIS A 181 22.96 10.14 -4.88
C HIS A 181 21.50 9.72 -4.82
N TRP A 182 20.66 10.26 -5.70
CA TRP A 182 19.26 9.84 -5.83
C TRP A 182 19.17 8.48 -6.51
N GLN A 183 20.01 8.21 -7.52
CA GLN A 183 20.08 6.89 -8.16
C GLN A 183 20.52 5.77 -7.21
N GLU A 184 21.32 6.11 -6.19
CA GLU A 184 21.80 5.17 -5.15
C GLU A 184 20.82 5.06 -3.95
N THR A 185 19.68 5.75 -3.98
CA THR A 185 18.65 5.67 -2.94
C THR A 185 17.98 4.31 -2.95
N LYS A 186 17.81 3.70 -1.78
CA LYS A 186 17.06 2.45 -1.64
C LYS A 186 15.58 2.71 -1.79
N ILE A 187 14.97 2.21 -2.85
CA ILE A 187 13.53 2.37 -3.11
C ILE A 187 12.86 1.00 -2.96
N THR A 188 11.93 0.90 -2.01
CA THR A 188 11.08 -0.28 -1.84
C THR A 188 9.64 0.07 -2.21
N ILE A 189 9.05 -0.69 -3.13
CA ILE A 189 7.72 -0.42 -3.67
C ILE A 189 6.76 -1.50 -3.16
N ALA A 190 5.72 -1.08 -2.45
CA ALA A 190 4.68 -1.96 -1.93
C ALA A 190 3.75 -2.42 -3.06
N CYS A 191 3.80 -3.71 -3.40
CA CYS A 191 3.04 -4.28 -4.51
C CYS A 191 2.48 -5.66 -4.14
N ASP A 192 1.16 -5.74 -4.01
CA ASP A 192 0.45 -6.98 -3.63
C ASP A 192 -0.16 -7.74 -4.82
N VAL A 193 0.12 -7.26 -6.03
CA VAL A 193 -0.35 -7.87 -7.28
C VAL A 193 0.83 -8.40 -8.08
N VAL A 194 0.58 -9.42 -8.89
CA VAL A 194 1.62 -10.09 -9.70
C VAL A 194 1.49 -9.80 -11.19
N ASN A 195 0.58 -8.92 -11.58
CA ASN A 195 0.27 -8.62 -12.98
C ASN A 195 1.53 -8.17 -13.75
N PRO A 196 1.79 -8.75 -14.95
CA PRO A 196 2.89 -8.33 -15.81
C PRO A 196 2.64 -6.92 -16.36
N LEU A 197 3.62 -6.35 -17.07
CA LEU A 197 3.48 -5.01 -17.62
C LEU A 197 2.36 -4.93 -18.67
N CYS A 198 2.35 -5.88 -19.60
CA CYS A 198 1.55 -5.88 -20.83
C CYS A 198 0.76 -7.19 -21.02
N GLY A 199 -0.14 -7.20 -21.99
CA GLY A 199 -0.93 -8.36 -22.39
C GLY A 199 -2.27 -8.49 -21.67
N PRO A 200 -2.97 -9.63 -21.81
CA PRO A 200 -4.34 -9.81 -21.28
C PRO A 200 -4.46 -9.67 -19.77
N LEU A 201 -3.38 -9.97 -19.05
CA LEU A 201 -3.26 -9.81 -17.60
C LEU A 201 -2.44 -8.57 -17.21
N GLY A 202 -2.07 -7.75 -18.19
CA GLY A 202 -1.21 -6.59 -18.04
C GLY A 202 -1.90 -5.37 -17.44
N SER A 203 -1.12 -4.30 -17.25
CA SER A 203 -1.57 -3.09 -16.57
C SER A 203 -2.80 -2.45 -17.22
N ALA A 204 -2.74 -2.25 -18.54
CA ALA A 204 -3.80 -1.58 -19.30
C ALA A 204 -5.09 -2.42 -19.32
N ALA A 205 -4.98 -3.73 -19.57
CA ALA A 205 -6.13 -4.61 -19.66
C ALA A 205 -6.89 -4.76 -18.33
N ILE A 206 -6.16 -4.93 -17.22
CA ILE A 206 -6.76 -5.21 -15.91
C ILE A 206 -7.20 -3.93 -15.18
N TYR A 207 -6.38 -2.88 -15.22
CA TYR A 207 -6.61 -1.67 -14.42
C TYR A 207 -6.99 -0.44 -15.25
N GLY A 208 -6.89 -0.49 -16.57
CA GLY A 208 -7.31 0.59 -17.47
C GLY A 208 -8.81 0.93 -17.37
N PRO A 209 -9.74 -0.04 -17.37
CA PRO A 209 -11.18 0.25 -17.36
C PRO A 209 -11.64 1.13 -16.19
N GLN A 210 -11.19 0.84 -14.96
CA GLN A 210 -11.52 1.66 -13.78
C GLN A 210 -10.93 3.08 -13.84
N LYS A 211 -9.89 3.29 -14.66
CA LYS A 211 -9.24 4.59 -14.92
C LYS A 211 -9.86 5.32 -16.11
N GLY A 212 -10.91 4.79 -16.73
CA GLY A 212 -11.60 5.39 -17.88
C GLY A 212 -11.08 4.95 -19.25
N ALA A 213 -10.25 3.90 -19.34
CA ALA A 213 -9.81 3.39 -20.63
C ALA A 213 -10.93 2.59 -21.32
N ASP A 214 -11.22 2.93 -22.58
CA ASP A 214 -11.97 2.05 -23.48
C ASP A 214 -11.04 1.01 -24.14
N ALA A 215 -11.61 0.16 -25.00
CA ALA A 215 -10.85 -0.90 -25.67
C ALA A 215 -9.73 -0.38 -26.59
N GLU A 216 -9.91 0.78 -27.22
CA GLU A 216 -8.90 1.38 -28.09
C GLU A 216 -7.75 1.96 -27.24
N MET A 217 -8.09 2.68 -26.17
CA MET A 217 -7.11 3.18 -25.20
C MET A 217 -6.29 2.04 -24.59
N ILE A 218 -6.92 0.93 -24.24
CA ILE A 218 -6.21 -0.26 -23.70
C ILE A 218 -5.15 -0.75 -24.69
N CYS A 219 -5.50 -0.90 -25.97
CA CYS A 219 -4.55 -1.31 -27.00
C CYS A 219 -3.38 -0.32 -27.14
N LEU A 220 -3.66 0.98 -27.18
CA LEU A 220 -2.63 2.03 -27.31
C LEU A 220 -1.69 2.05 -26.10
N LEU A 221 -2.26 1.93 -24.89
CA LEU A 221 -1.48 1.89 -23.64
C LEU A 221 -0.60 0.64 -23.57
N ASP A 222 -1.14 -0.53 -23.93
CA ASP A 222 -0.39 -1.79 -23.93
C ASP A 222 0.78 -1.74 -24.92
N MET A 223 0.53 -1.23 -26.15
CA MET A 223 1.57 -1.01 -27.15
C MET A 223 2.64 -0.02 -26.68
N GLY A 224 2.21 1.10 -26.08
CA GLY A 224 3.11 2.11 -25.54
C GLY A 224 4.01 1.55 -24.42
N LEU A 225 3.43 0.83 -23.46
CA LEU A 225 4.18 0.18 -22.38
C LEU A 225 5.16 -0.86 -22.92
N ASN A 226 4.73 -1.67 -23.88
CA ASN A 226 5.56 -2.68 -24.52
C ASN A 226 6.76 -2.07 -25.28
N HIS A 227 6.51 -0.97 -26.00
CA HIS A 227 7.56 -0.21 -26.68
C HIS A 227 8.55 0.40 -25.68
N PHE A 228 8.04 1.06 -24.64
CA PHE A 228 8.85 1.67 -23.59
C PHE A 228 9.75 0.64 -22.87
N GLU A 229 9.18 -0.50 -22.47
CA GLU A 229 9.94 -1.58 -21.87
C GLU A 229 10.98 -2.16 -22.83
N GLY A 230 10.64 -2.31 -24.12
CA GLY A 230 11.60 -2.76 -25.13
C GLY A 230 12.81 -1.84 -25.29
N LEU A 231 12.65 -0.53 -25.13
CA LEU A 231 13.77 0.42 -25.12
C LEU A 231 14.64 0.24 -23.87
N ILE A 232 14.01 0.12 -22.70
CA ILE A 232 14.71 -0.14 -21.44
C ILE A 232 15.51 -1.45 -21.53
N ALA A 233 14.87 -2.52 -22.03
CA ALA A 233 15.48 -3.83 -22.11
C ALA A 233 16.72 -3.84 -23.01
N ARG A 234 16.67 -3.13 -24.15
CA ARG A 234 17.84 -2.95 -25.02
C ARG A 234 18.97 -2.16 -24.34
N GLN A 235 18.62 -1.11 -23.59
CA GLN A 235 19.60 -0.27 -22.91
C GLN A 235 20.26 -0.97 -21.71
N LYS A 236 19.51 -1.83 -21.01
CA LYS A 236 19.95 -2.53 -19.80
C LYS A 236 20.47 -3.94 -20.04
N GLY A 237 20.12 -4.54 -21.18
CA GLY A 237 20.45 -5.93 -21.49
C GLY A 237 19.63 -6.96 -20.71
N GLN A 238 18.44 -6.59 -20.22
CA GLN A 238 17.55 -7.44 -19.43
C GLN A 238 16.08 -7.08 -19.67
N GLU A 239 15.20 -8.07 -19.74
CA GLU A 239 13.75 -7.88 -19.85
C GLU A 239 13.09 -7.69 -18.46
N TYR A 240 12.08 -6.84 -18.42
CA TYR A 240 11.32 -6.52 -17.19
C TYR A 240 9.83 -6.81 -17.33
N ARG A 241 9.33 -7.08 -18.54
CA ARG A 241 7.89 -7.22 -18.84
C ARG A 241 7.16 -8.26 -17.97
N GLU A 242 7.84 -9.36 -17.67
CA GLU A 242 7.30 -10.49 -16.89
C GLU A 242 7.65 -10.43 -15.40
N LEU A 243 8.36 -9.39 -14.94
CA LEU A 243 8.67 -9.24 -13.53
C LEU A 243 7.34 -9.13 -12.75
N PRO A 244 7.08 -10.04 -11.78
CA PRO A 244 5.81 -10.04 -11.07
C PRO A 244 5.50 -8.69 -10.42
N GLY A 245 4.33 -8.14 -10.73
CA GLY A 245 3.86 -6.87 -10.16
C GLY A 245 4.36 -5.61 -10.89
N ILE A 246 5.21 -5.74 -11.91
CA ILE A 246 5.72 -4.59 -12.66
C ILE A 246 4.60 -3.79 -13.36
N GLY A 247 3.47 -4.43 -13.66
CA GLY A 247 2.28 -3.78 -14.23
C GLY A 247 1.44 -3.01 -13.22
N ALA A 248 1.73 -3.10 -11.92
CA ALA A 248 1.03 -2.34 -10.91
C ALA A 248 1.13 -0.83 -11.17
N ALA A 249 0.08 -0.10 -10.79
CA ALA A 249 0.00 1.35 -10.92
C ALA A 249 0.34 1.92 -12.30
N GLY A 250 0.00 1.21 -13.37
CA GLY A 250 0.26 1.71 -14.73
C GLY A 250 1.69 1.51 -15.21
N GLY A 251 2.46 0.60 -14.59
CA GLY A 251 3.88 0.40 -14.89
C GLY A 251 4.81 1.32 -14.11
N LEU A 252 4.34 1.99 -13.05
CA LEU A 252 5.07 3.04 -12.33
C LEU A 252 6.47 2.60 -11.89
N ALA A 253 6.60 1.36 -11.43
CA ALA A 253 7.85 0.82 -10.89
C ALA A 253 8.95 0.65 -11.94
N LEU A 254 8.60 0.50 -13.22
CA LEU A 254 9.51 0.12 -14.30
C LEU A 254 10.80 0.97 -14.38
N PRO A 255 10.75 2.31 -14.46
CA PRO A 255 11.96 3.13 -14.49
C PRO A 255 12.79 3.00 -13.21
N PHE A 256 12.16 2.86 -12.04
CA PHE A 256 12.87 2.78 -10.76
C PHE A 256 13.57 1.43 -10.60
N VAL A 257 12.92 0.34 -11.00
CA VAL A 257 13.52 -1.00 -11.03
C VAL A 257 14.70 -1.03 -12.00
N ALA A 258 14.52 -0.54 -13.23
CA ALA A 258 15.53 -0.64 -14.28
C ALA A 258 16.74 0.30 -14.10
N PHE A 259 16.54 1.49 -13.54
CA PHE A 259 17.59 2.52 -13.45
C PHE A 259 18.08 2.81 -12.04
N MET A 260 17.29 2.51 -11.00
CA MET A 260 17.61 2.87 -9.61
C MET A 260 17.62 1.65 -8.67
N GLY A 261 17.48 0.43 -9.22
CA GLY A 261 17.52 -0.80 -8.43
C GLY A 261 16.38 -0.93 -7.41
N ALA A 262 15.23 -0.30 -7.68
CA ALA A 262 14.08 -0.42 -6.80
C ALA A 262 13.58 -1.86 -6.70
N GLU A 263 13.07 -2.24 -5.53
CA GLU A 263 12.56 -3.58 -5.26
C GLU A 263 11.04 -3.55 -5.08
N LEU A 264 10.35 -4.47 -5.75
CA LEU A 264 8.93 -4.75 -5.49
C LEU A 264 8.84 -5.76 -4.36
N ARG A 265 8.11 -5.42 -3.29
CA ARG A 265 7.88 -6.31 -2.14
C ARG A 265 6.39 -6.25 -1.74
N PRO A 266 5.83 -7.33 -1.18
CA PRO A 266 4.48 -7.30 -0.63
C PRO A 266 4.37 -6.18 0.42
N GLY A 267 3.33 -5.36 0.34
CA GLY A 267 3.25 -4.15 1.16
C GLY A 267 3.12 -4.44 2.64
N LEU A 268 2.35 -5.47 3.00
CA LEU A 268 2.25 -5.96 4.37
C LEU A 268 3.63 -6.32 4.95
N GLU A 269 4.47 -7.02 4.20
CA GLU A 269 5.79 -7.44 4.68
C GLU A 269 6.70 -6.23 4.94
N ILE A 270 6.63 -5.20 4.08
CA ILE A 270 7.34 -3.94 4.29
C ILE A 270 6.86 -3.28 5.59
N VAL A 271 5.54 -3.18 5.78
CA VAL A 271 4.96 -2.53 6.96
C VAL A 271 5.36 -3.28 8.24
N LEU A 272 5.23 -4.61 8.28
CA LEU A 272 5.60 -5.41 9.46
C LEU A 272 7.09 -5.30 9.79
N ASP A 273 7.96 -5.23 8.78
CA ASP A 273 9.40 -5.05 8.98
C ASP A 273 9.73 -3.67 9.57
N VAL A 274 9.13 -2.60 9.05
CA VAL A 274 9.31 -1.23 9.56
C VAL A 274 8.81 -1.11 11.00
N LEU A 275 7.65 -1.70 11.27
CA LEU A 275 7.06 -1.75 12.62
C LEU A 275 7.81 -2.70 13.56
N LYS A 276 8.81 -3.43 13.07
CA LYS A 276 9.58 -4.44 13.84
C LYS A 276 8.65 -5.43 14.53
N PHE A 277 7.59 -5.86 13.83
CA PHE A 277 6.50 -6.68 14.38
C PHE A 277 7.02 -7.92 15.12
N ASP A 278 7.97 -8.64 14.53
CA ASP A 278 8.56 -9.85 15.13
C ASP A 278 9.24 -9.60 16.47
N ARG A 279 9.79 -8.40 16.70
CA ARG A 279 10.34 -8.01 18.00
C ARG A 279 9.25 -7.79 19.04
N HIS A 280 8.11 -7.26 18.64
CA HIS A 280 6.97 -7.04 19.52
C HIS A 280 6.28 -8.35 19.92
N LEU A 281 6.34 -9.37 19.06
CA LEU A 281 5.86 -10.72 19.36
C LEU A 281 6.64 -11.42 20.48
N GLN A 282 7.90 -11.05 20.73
CA GLN A 282 8.69 -11.67 21.79
C GLN A 282 8.02 -11.50 23.16
N GLY A 283 7.66 -12.62 23.79
CA GLY A 283 6.98 -12.65 25.08
C GLY A 283 5.50 -12.24 25.05
N ALA A 284 4.89 -12.11 23.86
CA ALA A 284 3.45 -11.84 23.76
C ALA A 284 2.65 -13.11 24.11
N ASP A 285 1.58 -12.94 24.89
CA ASP A 285 0.66 -14.02 25.25
C ASP A 285 -0.32 -14.31 24.12
N PHE A 286 -0.77 -13.28 23.40
CA PHE A 286 -1.59 -13.40 22.19
C PHE A 286 -1.59 -12.10 21.36
N VAL A 287 -2.06 -12.24 20.12
CA VAL A 287 -2.27 -11.13 19.17
C VAL A 287 -3.76 -10.92 18.95
N VAL A 288 -4.20 -9.66 18.93
CA VAL A 288 -5.52 -9.27 18.40
C VAL A 288 -5.32 -8.57 17.07
N THR A 289 -5.99 -9.03 16.03
CA THR A 289 -6.00 -8.42 14.70
C THR A 289 -7.45 -8.26 14.22
N GLY A 290 -7.65 -7.71 13.04
CA GLY A 290 -8.97 -7.46 12.48
C GLY A 290 -8.90 -6.70 11.18
N GLU A 291 -9.99 -6.74 10.43
CA GLU A 291 -10.23 -5.91 9.24
C GLU A 291 -11.73 -5.75 9.05
N GLY A 292 -12.16 -4.83 8.18
CA GLY A 292 -13.59 -4.54 7.99
C GLY A 292 -14.42 -5.72 7.49
N ARG A 293 -13.83 -6.57 6.64
CA ARG A 293 -14.50 -7.76 6.10
C ARG A 293 -13.47 -8.86 5.87
N THR A 294 -13.64 -9.99 6.54
CA THR A 294 -12.78 -11.16 6.34
C THR A 294 -13.47 -12.16 5.46
N ASP A 295 -12.89 -12.38 4.28
CA ASP A 295 -13.40 -13.23 3.21
C ASP A 295 -12.28 -14.09 2.60
N GLU A 296 -12.58 -14.76 1.48
CA GLU A 296 -11.62 -15.57 0.74
C GLU A 296 -10.37 -14.76 0.30
N GLN A 297 -10.51 -13.47 -0.03
CA GLN A 297 -9.36 -12.65 -0.41
C GLN A 297 -8.45 -12.37 0.77
N SER A 298 -9.02 -12.20 1.97
CA SER A 298 -8.24 -12.07 3.21
C SER A 298 -7.42 -13.32 3.47
N ALA A 299 -8.02 -14.49 3.23
CA ALA A 299 -7.32 -15.77 3.29
C ALA A 299 -6.23 -15.92 2.21
N MET A 300 -6.27 -15.18 1.11
CA MET A 300 -5.30 -15.27 0.00
C MET A 300 -3.98 -14.52 0.23
N GLY A 301 -3.82 -13.71 1.28
CA GLY A 301 -2.51 -13.10 1.61
C GLY A 301 -2.52 -11.65 2.05
N LYS A 302 -3.57 -11.19 2.74
CA LYS A 302 -3.66 -9.82 3.30
C LYS A 302 -3.16 -9.75 4.75
N VAL A 303 -3.44 -8.63 5.42
CA VAL A 303 -3.04 -8.33 6.80
C VAL A 303 -3.27 -9.50 7.76
N LEU A 304 -4.49 -10.06 7.84
CA LEU A 304 -4.77 -11.18 8.74
C LEU A 304 -3.88 -12.39 8.49
N CYS A 305 -3.61 -12.71 7.23
CA CYS A 305 -2.78 -13.84 6.86
C CYS A 305 -1.32 -13.63 7.30
N GLY A 306 -0.73 -12.45 7.04
CA GLY A 306 0.66 -12.18 7.42
C GLY A 306 0.86 -12.04 8.93
N VAL A 307 -0.05 -11.32 9.61
CA VAL A 307 -0.03 -11.20 11.08
C VAL A 307 -0.20 -12.58 11.73
N SER A 308 -1.17 -13.37 11.30
CA SER A 308 -1.40 -14.73 11.82
C SER A 308 -0.22 -15.65 11.56
N GLY A 309 0.34 -15.60 10.35
CA GLY A 309 1.48 -16.43 9.96
C GLY A 309 2.73 -16.14 10.78
N ARG A 310 3.10 -14.85 10.94
CA ARG A 310 4.28 -14.45 11.73
C ARG A 310 4.13 -14.76 13.22
N ALA A 311 2.94 -14.55 13.79
CA ALA A 311 2.66 -14.89 15.18
C ALA A 311 2.66 -16.40 15.44
N ALA A 312 2.01 -17.17 14.56
CA ALA A 312 1.96 -18.63 14.68
C ALA A 312 3.33 -19.29 14.51
N ALA A 313 4.22 -18.72 13.70
CA ALA A 313 5.61 -19.17 13.61
C ALA A 313 6.37 -19.09 14.95
N GLN A 314 5.90 -18.24 15.88
CA GLN A 314 6.42 -18.12 17.25
C GLN A 314 5.54 -18.84 18.29
N GLY A 315 4.51 -19.57 17.85
CA GLY A 315 3.57 -20.27 18.74
C GLY A 315 2.60 -19.35 19.48
N ILE A 316 2.43 -18.11 19.04
CA ILE A 316 1.58 -17.11 19.70
C ILE A 316 0.17 -17.18 19.10
N PRO A 317 -0.88 -17.36 19.92
CA PRO A 317 -2.26 -17.42 19.43
C PRO A 317 -2.73 -16.07 18.89
N VAL A 318 -3.57 -16.11 17.86
CA VAL A 318 -4.08 -14.92 17.16
C VAL A 318 -5.60 -14.92 17.13
N VAL A 319 -6.20 -13.83 17.56
CA VAL A 319 -7.65 -13.63 17.54
C VAL A 319 -8.01 -12.50 16.60
N ALA A 320 -8.91 -12.76 15.66
CA ALA A 320 -9.46 -11.75 14.77
C ALA A 320 -10.79 -11.18 15.30
N LEU A 321 -10.90 -9.85 15.33
CA LEU A 321 -12.17 -9.13 15.48
C LEU A 321 -12.46 -8.43 14.16
N SER A 322 -13.36 -8.98 13.35
CA SER A 322 -13.64 -8.49 12.00
C SER A 322 -15.02 -7.84 11.92
N GLY A 323 -15.16 -6.78 11.11
CA GLY A 323 -16.45 -6.11 10.90
C GLY A 323 -17.54 -7.07 10.42
N ALA A 324 -17.18 -7.95 9.50
CA ALA A 324 -17.96 -9.11 9.08
C ALA A 324 -17.04 -10.32 8.81
N LEU A 325 -17.56 -11.52 9.08
CA LEU A 325 -16.97 -12.78 8.62
C LEU A 325 -17.83 -13.33 7.49
N GLU A 326 -17.25 -13.44 6.29
CA GLU A 326 -17.91 -14.00 5.12
C GLU A 326 -17.35 -15.38 4.77
N LYS A 327 -18.06 -16.11 3.91
CA LYS A 327 -17.66 -17.45 3.49
C LYS A 327 -16.23 -17.44 2.90
N GLY A 328 -15.42 -18.44 3.28
CA GLY A 328 -14.08 -18.63 2.73
C GLY A 328 -12.96 -18.04 3.58
N TYR A 329 -13.27 -17.48 4.75
CA TYR A 329 -12.27 -17.06 5.74
C TYR A 329 -11.64 -18.23 6.49
N GLU A 330 -12.33 -19.37 6.58
CA GLU A 330 -11.95 -20.53 7.39
C GLU A 330 -10.53 -21.08 7.10
N PRO A 331 -9.98 -21.03 5.88
CA PRO A 331 -8.58 -21.40 5.63
C PRO A 331 -7.56 -20.61 6.47
N LEU A 332 -7.91 -19.43 7.00
CA LEU A 332 -7.04 -18.66 7.91
C LEU A 332 -6.68 -19.43 9.18
N TYR A 333 -7.54 -20.35 9.65
CA TYR A 333 -7.20 -21.21 10.80
C TYR A 333 -5.96 -22.08 10.51
N GLY A 334 -5.83 -22.57 9.27
CA GLY A 334 -4.64 -23.29 8.81
C GLY A 334 -3.41 -22.40 8.63
N LYS A 335 -3.56 -21.07 8.68
CA LYS A 335 -2.50 -20.07 8.53
C LYS A 335 -2.12 -19.37 9.84
N GLY A 336 -2.58 -19.89 10.98
CA GLY A 336 -2.19 -19.40 12.30
C GLY A 336 -3.28 -18.64 13.06
N LEU A 337 -4.44 -18.40 12.44
CA LEU A 337 -5.57 -17.81 13.16
C LEU A 337 -6.09 -18.80 14.21
N THR A 338 -6.23 -18.37 15.46
CA THR A 338 -6.74 -19.20 16.56
C THR A 338 -8.25 -19.10 16.69
N ALA A 339 -8.79 -17.88 16.60
CA ALA A 339 -10.23 -17.63 16.67
C ALA A 339 -10.60 -16.40 15.84
N ALA A 340 -11.83 -16.36 15.35
CA ALA A 340 -12.39 -15.21 14.63
C ALA A 340 -13.75 -14.85 15.21
N PHE A 341 -13.99 -13.57 15.41
CA PHE A 341 -15.27 -13.03 15.87
C PHE A 341 -15.73 -11.93 14.94
N SER A 342 -17.01 -11.96 14.60
CA SER A 342 -17.66 -10.88 13.86
C SER A 342 -18.14 -9.81 14.85
N THR A 343 -17.90 -8.54 14.56
CA THR A 343 -18.52 -7.41 15.27
C THR A 343 -19.90 -7.06 14.69
N TRP A 344 -20.33 -7.78 13.64
CA TRP A 344 -21.60 -7.55 12.96
C TRP A 344 -22.81 -7.79 13.87
N LYS A 345 -23.73 -6.83 13.93
CA LYS A 345 -25.01 -6.96 14.64
C LYS A 345 -26.15 -7.39 13.72
N SER A 346 -26.72 -8.57 13.95
CA SER A 346 -27.86 -9.07 13.17
C SER A 346 -29.07 -8.13 13.23
N GLY A 347 -29.70 -7.88 12.08
CA GLY A 347 -30.89 -7.03 11.95
C GLY A 347 -30.60 -5.60 11.50
N GLU A 348 -29.35 -5.16 11.50
CA GLU A 348 -28.93 -3.82 11.08
C GLU A 348 -28.26 -3.84 9.68
N GLY A 349 -28.39 -2.75 8.93
CA GLY A 349 -27.78 -2.59 7.59
C GLY A 349 -26.31 -2.12 7.64
N LEU A 350 -25.60 -2.21 6.50
CA LEU A 350 -24.16 -1.88 6.41
C LEU A 350 -23.83 -0.47 6.92
N GLU A 351 -24.61 0.54 6.53
CA GLU A 351 -24.42 1.94 6.97
C GLU A 351 -24.45 2.05 8.50
N TRP A 352 -25.43 1.41 9.15
CA TRP A 352 -25.51 1.37 10.61
C TRP A 352 -24.29 0.71 11.24
N GLN A 353 -23.80 -0.40 10.66
CA GLN A 353 -22.61 -1.08 11.16
C GLN A 353 -21.37 -0.19 11.07
N MET A 354 -21.24 0.57 9.99
CA MET A 354 -20.12 1.51 9.78
C MET A 354 -20.18 2.67 10.78
N ASP A 355 -21.38 3.22 11.03
CA ASP A 355 -21.59 4.31 11.99
C ASP A 355 -21.37 3.88 13.45
N HIS A 356 -21.66 2.61 13.78
CA HIS A 356 -21.54 2.07 15.13
C HIS A 356 -20.32 1.14 15.29
N ALA A 357 -19.37 1.19 14.35
CA ALA A 357 -18.26 0.25 14.31
C ALA A 357 -17.40 0.29 15.59
N GLU A 358 -17.16 1.48 16.16
CA GLU A 358 -16.40 1.61 17.42
C GLU A 358 -17.11 0.91 18.59
N GLU A 359 -18.42 1.13 18.74
CA GLU A 359 -19.21 0.49 19.80
C GLU A 359 -19.26 -1.02 19.63
N ASN A 360 -19.50 -1.49 18.40
CA ASN A 360 -19.56 -2.91 18.08
C ASN A 360 -18.21 -3.60 18.34
N LEU A 361 -17.10 -2.96 17.96
CA LEU A 361 -15.75 -3.44 18.22
C LEU A 361 -15.42 -3.47 19.72
N SER A 362 -15.77 -2.42 20.46
CA SER A 362 -15.61 -2.34 21.92
C SER A 362 -16.35 -3.50 22.60
N ASN A 363 -17.61 -3.74 22.24
CA ASN A 363 -18.41 -4.84 22.80
C ASN A 363 -17.81 -6.23 22.49
N ALA A 364 -17.34 -6.45 21.27
CA ALA A 364 -16.69 -7.71 20.90
C ALA A 364 -15.37 -7.93 21.65
N ALA A 365 -14.52 -6.91 21.71
CA ALA A 365 -13.24 -6.95 22.44
C ALA A 365 -13.45 -7.21 23.94
N ARG A 366 -14.39 -6.51 24.57
CA ARG A 366 -14.73 -6.71 25.99
C ARG A 366 -15.15 -8.15 26.29
N ASN A 367 -16.00 -8.74 25.45
CA ASN A 367 -16.44 -10.12 25.62
C ASN A 367 -15.29 -11.12 25.42
N LEU A 368 -14.43 -10.90 24.43
CA LEU A 368 -13.22 -11.69 24.22
C LEU A 368 -12.33 -11.65 25.47
N PHE A 369 -12.03 -10.47 25.99
CA PHE A 369 -11.12 -10.32 27.13
C PHE A 369 -11.71 -10.89 28.43
N ARG A 370 -13.02 -10.76 28.68
CA ARG A 370 -13.69 -11.46 29.79
C ARG A 370 -13.54 -12.98 29.71
N LEU A 371 -13.62 -13.53 28.50
CA LEU A 371 -13.38 -14.95 28.27
C LEU A 371 -11.93 -15.31 28.62
N VAL A 372 -10.95 -14.56 28.10
CA VAL A 372 -9.52 -14.79 28.38
C VAL A 372 -9.21 -14.68 29.88
N GLU A 373 -9.76 -13.69 30.58
CA GLU A 373 -9.61 -13.51 32.02
C GLU A 373 -10.10 -14.74 32.81
N ALA A 374 -11.28 -15.25 32.47
CA ALA A 374 -11.88 -16.40 33.15
C ALA A 374 -11.05 -17.69 33.06
N PHE A 375 -10.25 -17.84 32.00
CA PHE A 375 -9.33 -18.96 31.83
C PHE A 375 -7.92 -18.67 32.37
N SER A 376 -7.48 -17.41 32.39
CA SER A 376 -6.16 -17.01 32.91
C SER A 376 -6.07 -17.12 34.43
N GLN A 377 -7.19 -16.98 35.16
CA GLN A 377 -7.23 -17.12 36.63
C GLN A 377 -7.23 -18.58 37.12
N ARG A 378 -7.23 -19.57 36.22
CA ARG A 378 -7.30 -21.00 36.56
C ARG A 378 -5.94 -21.72 36.52
N GLY A 379 -4.90 -21.06 36.05
CA GLY A 379 -3.50 -21.53 36.11
C GLY A 379 -2.73 -20.74 37.14
#